data_AF-X0V2Y5-F1
#
_entry.id   AF-X0V2Y5-F1
#
_cell.length_a   1.000
_cell.length_b   1.000
_cell.length_c   1.000
_cell.angle_alpha   90.00
_cell.angle_beta   90.00
_cell.angle_gamma   90.00
#
_symmetry.space_group_name_H-M   'P 1'
#
loop_
_entity.id
_entity.type
_entity.pdbx_description
1 polymer ?
#
loop_
_entity_poly.entity_id
_entity_poly.type
_entity_poly.pdbx_seq_one_letter_code
_entity_poly.pdbx_strand_id
1 'polypeptide(L)'
;AFLLFQSYGFPLELTKEILNEKGLKVDEKGFQKEFKKHQQLSRVGAEKRFKGGLGDHSVETTKLHTATHLLNQALREVLKKPDIFQRGSNITPERLRFDFNFDRKVTKEEQKEVEDWVNERIKEELPVKREELTIEEAKKKGAQGVFEHKYGQKVFVYSIGNKSIEICGGPHVKNTKELGHFKIKKEESSAAGVRRIKATLE
;
A
#
# COMPACT_ATOMS: atom_id res chain seq x y z
N ALA A 1 -15.32 -26.61 1.12
CA ALA A 1 -15.58 -25.38 1.91
C ALA A 1 -14.42 -24.39 1.85
N PHE A 2 -13.21 -24.69 2.36
CA PHE A 2 -12.13 -23.70 2.43
C PHE A 2 -11.69 -23.12 1.07
N LEU A 3 -11.57 -23.95 0.03
CA LEU A 3 -11.26 -23.48 -1.32
C LEU A 3 -12.33 -22.52 -1.89
N LEU A 4 -13.62 -22.77 -1.60
CA LEU A 4 -14.70 -21.88 -2.03
C LEU A 4 -14.57 -20.50 -1.36
N PHE A 5 -14.25 -20.51 -0.07
CA PHE A 5 -13.98 -19.31 0.69
C PHE A 5 -12.73 -18.56 0.20
N GLN A 6 -11.59 -19.24 0.04
CA GLN A 6 -10.32 -18.60 -0.34
C GLN A 6 -10.33 -18.10 -1.79
N SER A 7 -10.83 -18.90 -2.73
CA SER A 7 -10.71 -18.60 -4.16
C SER A 7 -11.85 -17.71 -4.68
N TYR A 8 -13.04 -17.83 -4.10
CA TYR A 8 -14.24 -17.16 -4.60
C TYR A 8 -14.89 -16.23 -3.57
N GLY A 9 -14.33 -16.12 -2.36
CA GLY A 9 -14.91 -15.33 -1.28
C GLY A 9 -16.24 -15.89 -0.78
N PHE A 10 -16.59 -17.13 -1.13
CA PHE A 10 -17.89 -17.70 -0.84
C PHE A 10 -18.02 -18.00 0.67
N PRO A 11 -19.00 -17.41 1.38
CA PRO A 11 -19.15 -17.56 2.83
C PRO A 11 -19.29 -19.02 3.27
N LEU A 12 -18.67 -19.35 4.42
CA LEU A 12 -18.80 -20.68 5.04
C LEU A 12 -20.26 -20.99 5.38
N GLU A 13 -21.02 -20.01 5.88
CA GLU A 13 -22.42 -20.20 6.28
C GLU A 13 -23.31 -20.57 5.09
N LEU A 14 -23.17 -19.88 3.95
CA LEU A 14 -23.87 -20.27 2.72
C LEU A 14 -23.44 -21.66 2.22
N THR A 15 -22.17 -22.01 2.40
CA THR A 15 -21.69 -23.37 2.07
C THR A 15 -22.34 -24.43 2.96
N LYS A 16 -22.55 -24.14 4.25
CA LYS A 16 -23.23 -25.03 5.20
C LYS A 16 -24.70 -25.21 4.83
N GLU A 17 -25.40 -24.13 4.51
CA GLU A 17 -26.81 -24.14 4.11
C GLU A 17 -27.02 -25.04 2.87
N ILE A 18 -26.27 -24.80 1.79
CA ILE A 18 -26.37 -25.57 0.53
C ILE A 18 -26.08 -27.07 0.74
N LEU A 19 -25.12 -27.40 1.62
CA LEU A 19 -24.79 -28.80 1.88
C LEU A 19 -25.85 -29.47 2.76
N ASN A 20 -26.40 -28.76 3.75
CA ASN A 20 -27.50 -29.27 4.56
C ASN A 20 -28.73 -29.60 3.72
N GLU A 21 -29.07 -28.76 2.72
CA GLU A 21 -30.16 -29.04 1.77
C GLU A 21 -29.95 -30.35 1.00
N LYS A 22 -28.70 -30.76 0.81
CA LYS A 22 -28.31 -32.01 0.14
C LYS A 22 -28.04 -33.15 1.11
N GLY A 23 -28.33 -32.99 2.39
CA GLY A 23 -28.05 -33.98 3.44
C GLY A 23 -26.55 -34.19 3.73
N LEU A 24 -25.70 -33.27 3.30
CA LEU A 24 -24.25 -33.32 3.49
C LEU A 24 -23.83 -32.35 4.60
N LYS A 25 -22.80 -32.71 5.37
CA LYS A 25 -22.23 -31.85 6.42
C LYS A 25 -20.89 -31.28 5.98
N VAL A 26 -20.62 -30.03 6.37
CA VAL A 26 -19.29 -29.42 6.22
C VAL A 26 -18.36 -29.96 7.29
N ASP A 27 -17.14 -30.34 6.90
CA ASP A 27 -16.04 -30.52 7.85
C ASP A 27 -15.54 -29.16 8.36
N GLU A 28 -16.18 -28.67 9.41
CA GLU A 28 -15.82 -27.39 10.03
C GLU A 28 -14.43 -27.42 10.66
N LYS A 29 -14.00 -28.58 11.19
CA LYS A 29 -12.68 -28.72 11.80
C LYS A 29 -11.59 -28.62 10.74
N GLY A 30 -11.78 -29.29 9.61
CA GLY A 30 -10.91 -29.18 8.44
C GLY A 30 -10.86 -27.76 7.88
N PHE A 31 -12.02 -27.09 7.77
CA PHE A 31 -12.07 -25.68 7.37
C PHE A 31 -11.26 -24.79 8.31
N GLN A 32 -11.48 -24.89 9.62
CA GLN A 32 -10.79 -24.07 10.62
C GLN A 32 -9.28 -24.32 10.64
N LYS A 33 -8.85 -25.57 10.43
CA LYS A 33 -7.43 -25.93 10.33
C LYS A 33 -6.76 -25.24 9.14
N GLU A 34 -7.35 -25.35 7.94
CA GLU A 34 -6.80 -24.71 6.73
C GLU A 34 -6.89 -23.18 6.80
N PHE A 35 -7.98 -22.65 7.36
CA PHE A 35 -8.13 -21.22 7.59
C PHE A 35 -7.06 -20.65 8.52
N LYS A 36 -6.77 -21.32 9.65
CA LYS A 36 -5.67 -20.94 10.56
C LYS A 36 -4.32 -21.01 9.87
N LYS A 37 -4.04 -22.06 9.09
CA LYS A 37 -2.80 -22.21 8.33
C LYS A 37 -2.63 -21.06 7.32
N HIS A 38 -3.69 -20.70 6.61
CA HIS A 38 -3.70 -19.57 5.68
C HIS A 38 -3.47 -18.22 6.38
N GLN A 39 -4.08 -18.02 7.55
CA GLN A 39 -3.86 -16.83 8.37
C GLN A 39 -2.43 -16.74 8.88
N GLN A 40 -1.84 -17.85 9.32
CA GLN A 40 -0.44 -17.92 9.77
C GLN A 40 0.53 -17.62 8.62
N LEU A 41 0.34 -18.21 7.44
CA LEU A 41 1.17 -17.93 6.26
C LEU A 41 1.16 -16.43 5.90
N SER A 42 0.00 -15.79 6.01
CA SER A 42 -0.15 -14.35 5.78
C SER A 42 0.55 -13.49 6.85
N ARG A 43 0.63 -13.98 8.10
CA ARG A 43 1.34 -13.33 9.22
C ARG A 43 2.85 -13.47 9.13
N VAL A 44 3.38 -14.66 8.83
CA VAL A 44 4.83 -14.88 8.67
C VAL A 44 5.40 -14.01 7.54
N GLY A 45 4.65 -13.84 6.44
CA GLY A 45 5.02 -12.91 5.38
C GLY A 45 4.94 -11.43 5.77
N ALA A 46 4.26 -11.08 6.87
CA ALA A 46 4.20 -9.73 7.43
C ALA A 46 5.32 -9.47 8.45
N GLU A 47 5.77 -10.48 9.19
CA GLU A 47 6.89 -10.37 10.16
C GLU A 47 8.24 -10.09 9.50
N LYS A 48 8.44 -10.55 8.26
CA LYS A 48 9.63 -10.20 7.45
C LYS A 48 9.60 -8.77 6.87
N ARG A 49 8.52 -8.00 7.10
CA ARG A 49 8.38 -6.65 6.54
C ARG A 49 8.85 -5.61 7.55
N PHE A 50 9.75 -4.74 7.13
CA PHE A 50 10.23 -3.62 7.94
C PHE A 50 9.18 -2.51 8.02
N LYS A 51 9.40 -1.53 8.92
CA LYS A 51 8.55 -0.33 9.06
C LYS A 51 8.33 0.31 7.67
N GLY A 52 7.07 0.51 7.29
CA GLY A 52 6.69 1.06 5.98
C GLY A 52 6.38 0.02 4.88
N GLY A 53 6.47 -1.28 5.16
CA GLY A 53 6.12 -2.34 4.19
C GLY A 53 7.26 -2.76 3.25
N LEU A 54 8.50 -2.45 3.63
CA LEU A 54 9.71 -2.77 2.88
C LEU A 54 10.08 -4.25 3.05
N GLY A 55 10.50 -4.89 1.95
CA GLY A 55 11.04 -6.24 1.93
C GLY A 55 12.51 -6.33 2.35
N ASP A 56 13.27 -5.24 2.15
CA ASP A 56 14.70 -5.14 2.50
C ASP A 56 15.16 -3.65 2.60
N HIS A 57 16.48 -3.43 2.62
CA HIS A 57 17.14 -2.11 2.65
C HIS A 57 18.00 -1.84 1.41
N SER A 58 17.73 -2.48 0.28
CA SER A 58 18.47 -2.24 -0.96
C SER A 58 18.26 -0.81 -1.48
N VAL A 59 19.13 -0.38 -2.39
CA VAL A 59 19.00 0.92 -3.06
C VAL A 59 17.71 0.94 -3.88
N GLU A 60 17.38 -0.15 -4.55
CA GLU A 60 16.19 -0.31 -5.38
C GLU A 60 14.90 -0.23 -4.54
N THR A 61 14.86 -0.91 -3.41
CA THR A 61 13.73 -0.82 -2.45
C THR A 61 13.60 0.60 -1.90
N THR A 62 14.72 1.28 -1.64
CA THR A 62 14.74 2.68 -1.19
C THR A 62 14.17 3.64 -2.24
N LYS A 63 14.51 3.43 -3.52
CA LYS A 63 13.93 4.16 -4.66
C LYS A 63 12.43 3.93 -4.75
N LEU A 64 12.01 2.67 -4.78
CA LEU A 64 10.59 2.29 -4.86
C LEU A 64 9.78 2.75 -3.66
N HIS A 65 10.40 2.87 -2.48
CA HIS A 65 9.76 3.46 -1.32
C HIS A 65 9.46 4.93 -1.55
N THR A 66 10.43 5.72 -2.00
CA THR A 66 10.20 7.14 -2.33
C THR A 66 9.15 7.30 -3.43
N ALA A 67 9.17 6.43 -4.45
CA ALA A 67 8.15 6.40 -5.49
C ALA A 67 6.75 6.07 -4.94
N THR A 68 6.65 5.29 -3.86
CA THR A 68 5.37 4.99 -3.19
C THR A 68 4.76 6.26 -2.57
N HIS A 69 5.56 7.15 -1.97
CA HIS A 69 5.09 8.45 -1.45
C HIS A 69 4.58 9.37 -2.56
N LEU A 70 5.32 9.44 -3.68
CA LEU A 70 4.87 10.19 -4.85
C LEU A 70 3.57 9.63 -5.43
N LEU A 71 3.45 8.30 -5.54
CA LEU A 71 2.23 7.64 -6.00
C LEU A 71 1.04 7.94 -5.07
N ASN A 72 1.25 7.85 -3.77
CA ASN A 72 0.22 8.12 -2.76
C ASN A 72 -0.33 9.54 -2.89
N GLN A 73 0.56 10.53 -3.04
CA GLN A 73 0.14 11.91 -3.30
C GLN A 73 -0.51 12.07 -4.68
N ALA A 74 0.06 11.50 -5.74
CA ALA A 74 -0.48 11.57 -7.10
C ALA A 74 -1.93 11.07 -7.17
N LEU A 75 -2.24 9.98 -6.46
CA LEU A 75 -3.61 9.46 -6.36
C LEU A 75 -4.57 10.46 -5.75
N ARG A 76 -4.19 11.19 -4.68
CA ARG A 76 -5.03 12.21 -4.06
C ARG A 76 -5.30 13.38 -5.02
N GLU A 77 -4.26 13.85 -5.69
CA GLU A 77 -4.32 14.99 -6.61
C GLU A 77 -5.15 14.68 -7.86
N VAL A 78 -4.81 13.58 -8.56
CA VAL A 78 -5.45 13.21 -9.83
C VAL A 78 -6.90 12.80 -9.62
N LEU A 79 -7.18 11.97 -8.60
CA LEU A 79 -8.53 11.52 -8.32
C LEU A 79 -9.36 12.56 -7.56
N LYS A 80 -8.74 13.69 -7.16
CA LYS A 80 -9.34 14.79 -6.39
C LYS A 80 -10.03 14.30 -5.11
N LYS A 81 -9.41 13.33 -4.45
CA LYS A 81 -9.91 12.70 -3.22
C LYS A 81 -8.84 12.75 -2.12
N PRO A 82 -8.88 13.76 -1.22
CA PRO A 82 -7.91 13.88 -0.14
C PRO A 82 -8.03 12.77 0.91
N ASP A 83 -9.18 12.10 0.97
CA ASP A 83 -9.51 10.97 1.86
C ASP A 83 -9.02 9.61 1.33
N ILE A 84 -8.16 9.60 0.30
CA ILE A 84 -7.42 8.40 -0.07
C ILE A 84 -6.38 8.11 1.01
N PHE A 85 -6.49 6.94 1.62
CA PHE A 85 -5.59 6.42 2.64
C PHE A 85 -5.02 5.07 2.21
N GLN A 86 -3.77 4.83 2.62
CA GLN A 86 -3.13 3.55 2.43
C GLN A 86 -3.85 2.45 3.24
N ARG A 87 -4.21 1.36 2.56
CA ARG A 87 -4.76 0.13 3.16
C ARG A 87 -3.75 -1.01 3.19
N GLY A 88 -2.67 -0.89 2.43
CA GLY A 88 -1.59 -1.87 2.41
C GLY A 88 -0.45 -1.40 1.52
N SER A 89 0.78 -1.82 1.86
CA SER A 89 1.94 -1.60 1.00
C SER A 89 2.87 -2.81 1.08
N ASN A 90 3.52 -3.13 -0.03
CA ASN A 90 4.61 -4.10 -0.10
C ASN A 90 5.58 -3.68 -1.19
N ILE A 91 6.82 -3.41 -0.80
CA ILE A 91 7.90 -3.01 -1.69
C ILE A 91 8.99 -4.08 -1.68
N THR A 92 9.45 -4.46 -2.87
CA THR A 92 10.62 -5.32 -3.10
C THR A 92 11.58 -4.59 -4.04
N PRO A 93 12.80 -5.07 -4.29
CA PRO A 93 13.72 -4.43 -5.23
C PRO A 93 13.16 -4.30 -6.65
N GLU A 94 12.26 -5.19 -7.06
CA GLU A 94 11.74 -5.26 -8.42
C GLU A 94 10.44 -4.48 -8.61
N ARG A 95 9.64 -4.28 -7.55
CA ARG A 95 8.31 -3.66 -7.65
C ARG A 95 7.79 -3.10 -6.34
N LEU A 96 6.87 -2.14 -6.46
CA LEU A 96 5.98 -1.73 -5.39
C LEU A 96 4.55 -2.25 -5.61
N ARG A 97 3.84 -2.48 -4.52
CA ARG A 97 2.40 -2.76 -4.47
C ARG A 97 1.78 -1.81 -3.45
N PHE A 98 0.84 -1.00 -3.91
CA PHE A 98 0.16 -0.01 -3.09
C PHE A 98 -1.36 -0.24 -3.12
N ASP A 99 -1.94 -0.43 -1.94
CA ASP A 99 -3.37 -0.66 -1.76
C ASP A 99 -3.98 0.56 -1.07
N PHE A 100 -5.11 1.06 -1.57
CA PHE A 100 -5.75 2.27 -1.09
C PHE A 100 -7.28 2.16 -1.13
N ASN A 101 -7.98 2.94 -0.29
CA ASN A 101 -9.45 2.98 -0.33
C ASN A 101 -9.92 3.75 -1.56
N PHE A 102 -10.60 3.05 -2.45
CA PHE A 102 -11.27 3.63 -3.60
C PHE A 102 -12.36 2.65 -4.08
N ASP A 103 -13.54 3.20 -4.36
CA ASP A 103 -14.79 2.47 -4.55
C ASP A 103 -15.00 1.95 -5.97
N ARG A 104 -14.36 2.59 -6.95
CA ARG A 104 -14.41 2.18 -8.35
C ARG A 104 -13.04 1.84 -8.91
N LYS A 105 -13.02 1.33 -10.14
CA LYS A 105 -11.80 1.13 -10.90
C LYS A 105 -11.17 2.49 -11.24
N VAL A 106 -9.85 2.59 -11.12
CA VAL A 106 -9.10 3.74 -11.66
C VAL A 106 -9.08 3.61 -13.18
N THR A 107 -9.53 4.62 -13.90
CA THR A 107 -9.59 4.56 -15.37
C THR A 107 -8.19 4.53 -15.98
N LYS A 108 -8.10 4.25 -17.29
CA LYS A 108 -6.80 4.21 -17.96
C LYS A 108 -6.20 5.60 -18.11
N GLU A 109 -7.04 6.59 -18.27
CA GLU A 109 -6.72 8.01 -18.33
C GLU A 109 -6.20 8.48 -16.97
N GLU A 110 -6.91 8.16 -15.88
CA GLU A 110 -6.46 8.47 -14.52
C GLU A 110 -5.15 7.76 -14.17
N GLN A 111 -4.97 6.50 -14.57
CA GLN A 111 -3.70 5.78 -14.39
C GLN A 111 -2.55 6.49 -15.12
N LYS A 112 -2.79 6.98 -16.34
CA LYS A 112 -1.81 7.73 -17.11
C LYS A 112 -1.49 9.07 -16.44
N GLU A 113 -2.49 9.81 -15.99
CA GLU A 113 -2.29 11.08 -15.28
C GLU A 113 -1.52 10.89 -13.97
N VAL A 114 -1.78 9.81 -13.23
CA VAL A 114 -0.98 9.46 -12.03
C VAL A 114 0.46 9.16 -12.40
N GLU A 115 0.70 8.39 -13.46
CA GLU A 115 2.05 8.06 -13.93
C GLU A 115 2.80 9.32 -14.40
N ASP A 116 2.15 10.19 -15.18
CA ASP A 116 2.70 11.45 -15.65
C ASP A 116 3.03 12.37 -14.47
N TRP A 117 2.12 12.49 -13.49
CA TRP A 117 2.32 13.31 -12.29
C TRP A 117 3.58 12.88 -11.53
N VAL A 118 3.78 11.57 -11.32
CA VAL A 118 4.97 11.05 -10.62
C VAL A 118 6.24 11.34 -11.43
N ASN A 119 6.21 11.10 -12.74
CA ASN A 119 7.36 11.30 -13.62
C ASN A 119 7.75 12.79 -13.76
N GLU A 120 6.79 13.70 -13.78
CA GLU A 120 7.06 15.14 -13.73
C GLU A 120 7.83 15.52 -12.46
N ARG A 121 7.46 14.94 -11.31
CA ARG A 121 8.12 15.17 -10.02
C ARG A 121 9.50 14.54 -9.93
N ILE A 122 9.74 13.48 -10.69
CA ILE A 122 11.08 12.94 -10.90
C ILE A 122 11.92 13.91 -11.74
N LYS A 123 11.36 14.43 -12.84
CA LYS A 123 12.01 15.40 -13.72
C LYS A 123 12.33 16.74 -13.05
N GLU A 124 11.54 17.14 -12.05
CA GLU A 124 11.78 18.34 -11.23
C GLU A 124 13.01 18.21 -10.29
N GLU A 125 13.61 17.02 -10.15
CA GLU A 125 14.77 16.77 -9.28
C GLU A 125 14.57 17.28 -7.83
N LEU A 126 13.42 16.95 -7.25
CA LEU A 126 13.02 17.44 -5.94
C LEU A 126 13.91 16.86 -4.82
N PRO A 127 14.39 17.69 -3.88
CA PRO A 127 15.13 17.20 -2.72
C PRO A 127 14.20 16.46 -1.76
N VAL A 128 14.70 15.36 -1.21
CA VAL A 128 14.02 14.59 -0.15
C VAL A 128 14.69 14.93 1.18
N LYS A 129 13.92 15.54 2.09
CA LYS A 129 14.38 15.97 3.40
C LYS A 129 13.77 15.10 4.48
N ARG A 130 14.57 14.76 5.49
CA ARG A 130 14.15 14.05 6.70
C ARG A 130 14.27 14.98 7.90
N GLU A 131 13.21 15.09 8.67
CA GLU A 131 13.18 15.84 9.93
C GLU A 131 12.62 14.96 11.05
N GLU A 132 13.08 15.18 12.28
CA GLU A 132 12.50 14.56 13.47
C GLU A 132 11.65 15.62 14.19
N LEU A 133 10.35 15.43 14.21
CA LEU A 133 9.38 16.39 14.70
C LEU A 133 8.46 15.76 15.73
N THR A 134 7.85 16.58 16.58
CA THR A 134 6.72 16.14 17.40
C THR A 134 5.49 15.87 16.53
N ILE A 135 4.53 15.12 17.05
CA ILE A 135 3.26 14.86 16.36
C ILE A 135 2.52 16.18 16.04
N GLU A 136 2.57 17.16 16.93
CA GLU A 136 1.92 18.46 16.72
C GLU A 136 2.59 19.27 15.60
N GLU A 137 3.92 19.30 15.56
CA GLU A 137 4.68 19.97 14.51
C GLU A 137 4.46 19.29 13.15
N ALA A 138 4.43 17.96 13.11
CA ALA A 138 4.13 17.19 11.90
C ALA A 138 2.73 17.53 11.38
N LYS A 139 1.72 17.60 12.24
CA LYS A 139 0.36 18.02 11.87
C LYS A 139 0.32 19.46 11.34
N LYS A 140 1.03 20.40 11.98
CA LYS A 140 1.12 21.80 11.52
C LYS A 140 1.77 21.93 10.14
N LYS A 141 2.73 21.06 9.82
CA LYS A 141 3.34 20.99 8.48
C LYS A 141 2.45 20.31 7.43
N GLY A 142 1.28 19.79 7.82
CA GLY A 142 0.39 19.04 6.91
C GLY A 142 0.89 17.64 6.59
N ALA A 143 1.74 17.05 7.45
CA ALA A 143 2.24 15.70 7.23
C ALA A 143 1.09 14.69 7.22
N GLN A 144 1.07 13.84 6.19
CA GLN A 144 0.12 12.76 6.08
C GLN A 144 0.66 11.50 6.78
N GLY A 145 -0.23 10.74 7.39
CA GLY A 145 0.14 9.53 8.12
C GLY A 145 -0.92 9.16 9.14
N VAL A 146 -0.86 7.91 9.58
CA VAL A 146 -1.71 7.43 10.68
C VAL A 146 -1.11 7.95 11.99
N PHE A 147 -1.73 8.94 12.61
CA PHE A 147 -1.31 9.51 13.91
C PHE A 147 -1.82 8.68 15.10
N GLU A 148 -1.61 7.37 15.06
CA GLU A 148 -2.03 6.47 16.14
C GLU A 148 -1.04 6.51 17.32
N HIS A 149 -1.48 6.11 18.51
CA HIS A 149 -0.72 6.02 19.78
C HIS A 149 0.56 5.14 19.74
N LYS A 150 0.95 4.59 18.58
CA LYS A 150 2.14 3.77 18.38
C LYS A 150 3.42 4.58 18.18
N TYR A 151 3.32 5.87 17.90
CA TYR A 151 4.48 6.73 17.78
C TYR A 151 4.84 7.31 19.15
N GLY A 152 6.13 7.32 19.49
CA GLY A 152 6.61 8.05 20.66
C GLY A 152 6.37 9.57 20.53
N GLN A 153 6.91 10.37 21.45
CA GLN A 153 6.76 11.83 21.39
C GLN A 153 7.29 12.47 20.09
N LYS A 154 8.21 11.78 19.39
CA LYS A 154 8.83 12.23 18.13
C LYS A 154 8.63 11.23 17.00
N VAL A 155 8.44 11.75 15.80
CA VAL A 155 8.25 11.02 14.54
C VAL A 155 9.23 11.53 13.49
N PHE A 156 9.62 10.65 12.55
CA PHE A 156 10.34 11.08 11.35
C PHE A 156 9.35 11.50 10.28
N VAL A 157 9.53 12.71 9.76
CA VAL A 157 8.77 13.28 8.65
C VAL A 157 9.71 13.37 7.45
N TYR A 158 9.26 12.84 6.33
CA TYR A 158 9.92 12.98 5.04
C TYR A 158 9.15 13.98 4.18
N SER A 159 9.87 14.91 3.57
CA SER A 159 9.32 15.89 2.63
C SER A 159 10.00 15.72 1.27
N ILE A 160 9.20 15.51 0.23
CA ILE A 160 9.66 15.45 -1.16
C ILE A 160 9.28 16.78 -1.83
N GLY A 161 10.25 17.69 -1.89
CA GLY A 161 10.01 19.08 -2.29
C GLY A 161 8.88 19.70 -1.45
N ASN A 162 7.95 20.37 -2.13
CA ASN A 162 6.69 20.88 -1.56
C ASN A 162 5.47 20.03 -1.95
N LYS A 163 5.69 18.80 -2.44
CA LYS A 163 4.66 17.99 -3.08
C LYS A 163 4.09 16.93 -2.14
N SER A 164 4.94 16.27 -1.38
CA SER A 164 4.52 15.25 -0.42
C SER A 164 5.26 15.47 0.91
N ILE A 165 4.52 15.36 2.01
CA ILE A 165 5.04 15.41 3.38
C ILE A 165 4.37 14.26 4.12
N GLU A 166 5.14 13.25 4.51
CA GLU A 166 4.60 12.03 5.12
C GLU A 166 5.42 11.59 6.32
N ILE A 167 4.73 11.04 7.33
CA ILE A 167 5.38 10.39 8.47
C ILE A 167 5.86 9.01 8.03
N CYS A 168 7.17 8.79 8.04
CA CYS A 168 7.72 7.52 7.63
C CYS A 168 9.03 7.17 8.36
N GLY A 169 9.20 5.88 8.69
CA GLY A 169 10.39 5.36 9.37
C GLY A 169 11.36 4.59 8.47
N GLY A 170 11.08 4.48 7.17
CA GLY A 170 11.92 3.73 6.22
C GLY A 170 12.92 4.61 5.45
N PRO A 171 13.97 4.02 4.85
CA PRO A 171 14.95 4.74 4.03
C PRO A 171 14.31 5.38 2.78
N HIS A 172 14.85 6.50 2.34
CA HIS A 172 14.46 7.20 1.11
C HIS A 172 15.70 7.64 0.33
N VAL A 173 15.54 7.92 -0.97
CA VAL A 173 16.57 8.56 -1.77
C VAL A 173 16.78 10.01 -1.31
N LYS A 174 17.87 10.66 -1.73
CA LYS A 174 18.13 12.07 -1.39
C LYS A 174 17.46 13.02 -2.38
N ASN A 175 17.22 12.56 -3.61
CA ASN A 175 16.60 13.36 -4.66
C ASN A 175 15.74 12.50 -5.59
N THR A 176 14.62 13.03 -6.08
CA THR A 176 13.71 12.28 -6.96
C THR A 176 14.35 11.89 -8.30
N LYS A 177 15.40 12.56 -8.76
CA LYS A 177 16.13 12.17 -9.98
C LYS A 177 16.79 10.79 -9.91
N GLU A 178 17.01 10.28 -8.70
CA GLU A 178 17.56 8.94 -8.50
C GLU A 178 16.56 7.82 -8.88
N LEU A 179 15.28 8.17 -9.07
CA LEU A 179 14.19 7.21 -9.29
C LEU A 179 14.11 6.65 -10.71
N GLY A 180 14.66 7.33 -11.72
CA GLY A 180 14.50 6.92 -13.12
C GLY A 180 13.09 7.21 -13.64
N HIS A 181 12.44 6.24 -14.28
CA HIS A 181 11.09 6.37 -14.84
C HIS A 181 10.08 5.51 -14.08
N PHE A 182 8.99 6.12 -13.62
CA PHE A 182 7.92 5.42 -12.93
C PHE A 182 6.90 4.82 -13.90
N LYS A 183 6.57 3.54 -13.73
CA LYS A 183 5.60 2.83 -14.58
C LYS A 183 4.57 2.04 -13.77
N ILE A 184 3.29 2.30 -14.01
CA ILE A 184 2.20 1.45 -13.51
C ILE A 184 2.08 0.21 -14.39
N LYS A 185 2.24 -0.97 -13.78
CA LYS A 185 2.14 -2.26 -14.47
C LYS A 185 0.74 -2.86 -14.39
N LYS A 186 0.07 -2.70 -13.25
CA LYS A 186 -1.26 -3.29 -13.04
C LYS A 186 -2.08 -2.47 -12.06
N GLU A 187 -3.37 -2.40 -12.34
CA GLU A 187 -4.40 -1.93 -11.43
C GLU A 187 -5.46 -3.02 -11.29
N GLU A 188 -5.86 -3.35 -10.06
CA GLU A 188 -6.82 -4.41 -9.75
C GLU A 188 -7.63 -4.16 -8.47
N SER A 189 -8.78 -4.82 -8.35
CA SER A 189 -9.52 -4.86 -7.09
C SER A 189 -8.79 -5.76 -6.09
N SER A 190 -8.56 -5.29 -4.86
CA SER A 190 -7.98 -6.14 -3.80
C SER A 190 -9.04 -6.66 -2.82
N ALA A 191 -10.08 -5.87 -2.56
CA ALA A 191 -11.21 -6.18 -1.69
C ALA A 191 -12.34 -5.17 -1.98
N ALA A 192 -13.51 -5.35 -1.37
CA ALA A 192 -14.57 -4.35 -1.45
C ALA A 192 -14.07 -2.98 -0.97
N GLY A 193 -14.20 -1.95 -1.81
CA GLY A 193 -13.74 -0.58 -1.52
C GLY A 193 -12.22 -0.38 -1.49
N VAL A 194 -11.42 -1.37 -1.93
CA VAL A 194 -9.95 -1.29 -1.93
C VAL A 194 -9.38 -1.63 -3.31
N ARG A 195 -8.62 -0.69 -3.88
CA ARG A 195 -7.89 -0.86 -5.14
C ARG A 195 -6.41 -1.07 -4.87
N ARG A 196 -5.75 -1.74 -5.80
CA ARG A 196 -4.33 -2.07 -5.76
C ARG A 196 -3.65 -1.61 -7.05
N ILE A 197 -2.56 -0.88 -6.90
CA ILE A 197 -1.62 -0.56 -7.97
C ILE A 197 -0.33 -1.35 -7.76
N LYS A 198 0.21 -1.92 -8.83
CA LYS A 198 1.57 -2.45 -8.91
C LYS A 198 2.36 -1.62 -9.90
N ALA A 199 3.55 -1.18 -9.50
CA ALA A 199 4.40 -0.33 -10.30
C ALA A 199 5.88 -0.69 -10.14
N THR A 200 6.70 -0.22 -11.07
CA THR A 200 8.15 -0.40 -11.11
C THR A 200 8.85 0.92 -11.42
N LEU A 201 10.17 0.94 -11.25
CA LEU A 201 11.05 2.00 -11.75
C LEU A 201 11.90 1.42 -12.88
N GLU A 202 12.09 2.19 -13.95
CA GLU A 202 12.83 1.84 -15.18
C GLU A 202 13.97 2.82 -15.46
#